data_AF-A0A2A3XSE6-F1
#
_entry.id   AF-A0A2A3XSE6-F1
#
_cell.length_a   1.000
_cell.length_b   1.000
_cell.length_c   1.000
_cell.angle_alpha   90.00
_cell.angle_beta   90.00
_cell.angle_gamma   90.00
#
_symmetry.space_group_name_H-M   'P 1'
#
loop_
_entity.id
_entity.type
_entity.pdbx_description
1 polymer ?
#
loop_
_entity_poly.entity_id
_entity_poly.type
_entity_poly.pdbx_seq_one_letter_code
_entity_poly.pdbx_strand_id
1 'polypeptide(L)'
;MNQAAAVQQQKIDKDRVKEIRRLMSEGGEKAVEHKFGEEAKGSAEYKEAQRQQEVARRRAREQRERAASEQAAKDHSRSEKGKAASESAKTVERKPVSEKEKAVQARKQEGEREKEVLSR
;
A
#
# COMPACT_ATOMS: atom_id res chain seq x y z
N MET A 1 -8.71 61.61 -20.00
CA MET A 1 -9.55 60.46 -20.41
C MET A 1 -8.83 59.20 -19.96
N ASN A 2 -9.13 58.70 -18.75
CA ASN A 2 -8.54 57.45 -18.26
C ASN A 2 -9.42 56.30 -18.73
N GLN A 3 -8.92 55.53 -19.70
CA GLN A 3 -9.53 54.25 -20.06
C GLN A 3 -9.37 53.32 -18.86
N ALA A 4 -10.43 53.20 -18.05
CA ALA A 4 -10.60 52.09 -17.14
C ALA A 4 -10.76 50.84 -18.02
N ALA A 5 -9.64 50.17 -18.29
CA ALA A 5 -9.63 48.82 -18.83
C ALA A 5 -10.39 47.96 -17.81
N ALA A 6 -11.69 47.82 -18.02
CA ALA A 6 -12.51 46.86 -17.35
C ALA A 6 -11.92 45.50 -17.67
N VAL A 7 -11.04 45.03 -16.79
CA VAL A 7 -10.67 43.63 -16.69
C VAL A 7 -11.98 42.93 -16.41
N GLN A 8 -12.69 42.53 -17.47
CA GLN A 8 -13.75 41.57 -17.39
C GLN A 8 -13.09 40.32 -16.82
N GLN A 9 -13.14 40.20 -15.50
CA GLN A 9 -12.87 38.96 -14.81
C GLN A 9 -13.93 38.00 -15.34
N GLN A 10 -13.60 37.31 -16.44
CA GLN A 10 -14.44 36.26 -16.96
C GLN A 10 -14.54 35.24 -15.84
N LYS A 11 -15.68 35.25 -15.15
CA LYS A 11 -15.99 34.28 -14.12
C LYS A 11 -15.98 32.93 -14.83
N ILE A 12 -14.95 32.14 -14.53
CA ILE A 12 -14.81 30.78 -15.02
C ILE A 12 -16.09 30.03 -14.64
N ASP A 13 -16.75 29.46 -15.65
CA ASP A 13 -17.92 28.62 -15.42
C ASP A 13 -17.49 27.30 -14.79
N LYS A 14 -17.81 27.15 -13.50
CA LYS A 14 -17.43 25.97 -12.72
C LYS A 14 -18.11 24.69 -13.21
N ASP A 15 -19.32 24.76 -13.75
CA ASP A 15 -20.02 23.58 -14.23
C ASP A 15 -19.47 23.15 -15.58
N ARG A 16 -19.10 24.11 -16.44
CA ARG A 16 -18.35 23.82 -17.66
C ARG A 16 -16.98 23.19 -17.36
N VAL A 17 -16.24 23.68 -16.37
CA VAL A 17 -14.97 23.08 -15.92
C VAL A 17 -15.16 21.63 -15.45
N LYS A 18 -16.20 21.35 -14.64
CA LYS A 18 -16.49 19.99 -14.18
C LYS A 18 -16.76 19.05 -15.36
N GLU A 19 -17.53 19.51 -16.34
CA GLU A 19 -17.91 18.71 -17.50
C GLU A 19 -16.70 18.45 -18.42
N ILE A 20 -15.89 19.48 -18.71
CA ILE A 20 -14.64 19.31 -19.45
C ILE A 20 -13.74 18.29 -18.75
N ARG A 21 -13.55 18.42 -17.44
CA ARG A 21 -12.72 17.49 -16.66
C ARG A 21 -13.24 16.05 -16.71
N ARG A 22 -14.56 15.86 -16.72
CA ARG A 22 -15.20 14.54 -16.88
C ARG A 22 -14.87 13.95 -18.25
N LEU A 23 -15.09 14.71 -19.32
CA LEU A 23 -14.78 14.27 -20.69
C LEU A 23 -13.29 13.98 -20.88
N MET A 24 -12.41 14.80 -20.32
CA MET A 24 -10.96 14.56 -20.34
C MET A 24 -10.56 13.26 -19.64
N SER A 25 -11.37 12.81 -18.67
CA SER A 25 -11.12 11.54 -17.96
C SER A 25 -11.71 10.33 -18.70
N GLU A 26 -12.84 10.50 -19.39
CA GLU A 26 -13.54 9.43 -20.12
C GLU A 26 -12.95 9.18 -21.52
N GLY A 27 -12.62 10.24 -22.26
CA GLY A 27 -12.21 10.16 -23.67
C GLY A 27 -11.14 11.16 -24.09
N GLY A 28 -10.51 11.85 -23.13
CA GLY A 28 -9.42 12.79 -23.39
C GLY A 28 -9.87 14.03 -24.16
N GLU A 29 -8.92 14.68 -24.83
CA GLU A 29 -9.15 15.96 -25.51
C GLU A 29 -10.13 15.84 -26.68
N LYS A 30 -10.17 14.68 -27.35
CA LYS A 30 -11.10 14.41 -28.46
C LYS A 30 -12.56 14.43 -28.01
N ALA A 31 -12.86 13.91 -26.82
CA ALA A 31 -14.21 13.92 -26.28
C ALA A 31 -14.67 15.34 -25.92
N VAL A 32 -13.74 16.19 -25.45
CA VAL A 32 -14.01 17.61 -25.20
C VAL A 32 -14.29 18.34 -26.51
N GLU A 33 -13.46 18.11 -27.52
CA GLU A 33 -13.61 18.70 -28.86
C GLU A 33 -14.93 18.29 -29.51
N HIS A 34 -15.33 17.02 -29.39
CA HIS A 34 -16.60 16.54 -29.94
C HIS A 34 -17.82 17.20 -29.28
N LYS A 35 -17.77 17.51 -27.97
CA LYS A 35 -18.91 18.11 -27.25
C LYS A 35 -18.94 19.63 -27.32
N PHE A 36 -17.79 20.28 -27.19
CA PHE A 36 -17.66 21.73 -27.03
C PHE A 36 -16.99 22.43 -28.22
N GLY A 37 -16.55 21.69 -29.24
CA GLY A 37 -15.82 22.22 -30.38
C GLY A 37 -14.32 22.41 -30.11
N GLU A 38 -13.57 22.69 -31.17
CA GLU A 38 -12.12 22.89 -31.09
C GLU A 38 -11.74 24.15 -30.30
N GLU A 39 -12.59 25.17 -30.34
CA GLU A 39 -12.47 26.42 -29.58
C GLU A 39 -12.41 26.21 -28.05
N ALA A 40 -12.98 25.11 -27.56
CA ALA A 40 -12.95 24.76 -26.16
C ALA A 40 -11.53 24.59 -25.64
N LYS A 41 -10.59 24.10 -26.46
CA LYS A 41 -9.17 23.93 -26.07
C LYS A 41 -8.48 25.25 -25.72
N GLY A 42 -8.92 26.35 -26.34
CA GLY A 42 -8.40 27.69 -26.06
C GLY A 42 -9.04 28.38 -24.84
N SER A 43 -10.14 27.83 -24.32
CA SER A 43 -10.94 28.45 -23.27
C SER A 43 -10.24 28.47 -21.90
N ALA A 44 -10.63 29.43 -21.06
CA ALA A 44 -10.14 29.51 -19.68
C ALA A 44 -10.60 28.29 -18.85
N GLU A 45 -11.80 27.79 -19.12
CA GLU A 45 -12.38 26.61 -18.46
C GLU A 45 -11.58 25.34 -18.77
N TYR A 46 -11.10 25.19 -20.00
CA TYR A 46 -10.27 24.05 -20.37
C TYR A 46 -8.93 24.04 -19.66
N LYS A 47 -8.25 25.19 -19.60
CA LYS A 47 -6.98 25.34 -18.87
C LYS A 47 -7.14 25.04 -17.39
N GLU A 48 -8.24 25.51 -16.78
CA GLU A 48 -8.54 25.23 -15.37
C GLU A 48 -8.85 23.75 -15.15
N ALA A 49 -9.65 23.12 -16.03
CA ALA A 49 -9.93 21.68 -15.96
C ALA A 49 -8.65 20.83 -16.08
N GLN A 50 -7.77 21.18 -17.02
CA GLN A 50 -6.48 20.53 -17.22
C GLN A 50 -5.59 20.66 -15.98
N ARG A 51 -5.48 21.87 -15.41
CA ARG A 51 -4.74 22.12 -14.17
C ARG A 51 -5.27 21.27 -13.01
N GLN A 52 -6.59 21.22 -12.84
CA GLN A 52 -7.21 20.40 -11.79
C GLN A 52 -6.95 18.91 -11.99
N GLN A 53 -6.98 18.44 -13.24
CA GLN A 53 -6.68 17.04 -13.55
C GLN A 53 -5.22 16.69 -13.24
N GLU A 54 -4.28 17.58 -13.57
CA GLU A 54 -2.85 17.39 -13.25
C GLU A 54 -2.63 17.34 -11.73
N VAL A 55 -3.22 18.28 -10.98
CA VAL A 55 -3.15 18.29 -9.51
C VAL A 55 -3.74 17.01 -8.92
N ALA A 56 -4.87 16.54 -9.44
CA ALA A 56 -5.49 15.29 -9.00
C ALA A 56 -4.57 14.08 -9.26
N ARG A 57 -3.97 13.99 -10.45
CA ARG A 57 -3.00 12.92 -10.79
C ARG A 57 -1.78 12.95 -9.87
N ARG A 58 -1.23 14.14 -9.62
CA ARG A 58 -0.09 14.30 -8.70
C ARG A 58 -0.44 13.83 -7.30
N ARG A 59 -1.58 14.26 -6.75
CA ARG A 59 -2.04 13.82 -5.42
C ARG A 59 -2.27 12.31 -5.36
N ALA A 60 -2.86 11.72 -6.40
CA ALA A 60 -3.06 10.28 -6.46
C ALA A 60 -1.72 9.53 -6.47
N ARG A 61 -0.70 10.03 -7.17
CA ARG A 61 0.65 9.47 -7.15
C ARG A 61 1.28 9.58 -5.76
N GLU A 62 1.23 10.77 -5.14
CA GLU A 62 1.79 10.99 -3.80
C GLU A 62 1.11 10.08 -2.76
N GLN A 63 -0.20 9.86 -2.86
CA GLN A 63 -0.91 8.91 -1.97
C GLN A 63 -0.47 7.47 -2.18
N ARG A 64 -0.27 7.03 -3.43
CA ARG A 64 0.23 5.69 -3.73
C ARG A 64 1.64 5.48 -3.19
N GLU A 65 2.51 6.47 -3.35
CA GLU A 65 3.89 6.42 -2.83
C GLU A 65 3.91 6.35 -1.30
N ARG A 66 3.05 7.12 -0.62
CA ARG A 66 2.90 7.05 0.85
C ARG A 66 2.38 5.69 1.30
N ALA A 67 1.32 5.18 0.66
CA ALA A 67 0.76 3.87 1.01
C ALA A 67 1.79 2.74 0.81
N ALA A 68 2.56 2.77 -0.28
CA ALA A 68 3.63 1.81 -0.52
C ALA A 68 4.74 1.89 0.54
N SER A 69 5.11 3.11 0.96
CA SER A 69 6.13 3.34 1.99
C SER A 69 5.66 2.85 3.37
N GLU A 70 4.39 3.10 3.73
CA GLU A 70 3.80 2.61 4.98
C GLU A 70 3.70 1.09 5.01
N GLN A 71 3.41 0.45 3.87
CA GLN A 71 3.36 -0.99 3.76
C GLN A 71 4.77 -1.60 3.91
N ALA A 72 5.77 -1.05 3.22
CA ALA A 72 7.16 -1.48 3.38
C ALA A 72 7.67 -1.32 4.83
N ALA A 73 7.30 -0.23 5.51
CA ALA A 73 7.65 -0.03 6.92
C ALA A 73 6.97 -1.04 7.86
N LYS A 74 5.70 -1.37 7.62
CA LYS A 74 4.97 -2.40 8.38
C LYS A 74 5.55 -3.79 8.17
N ASP A 75 5.95 -4.13 6.95
CA ASP A 75 6.57 -5.41 6.64
C ASP A 75 7.95 -5.55 7.30
N HIS A 76 8.75 -4.47 7.29
CA HIS A 76 10.02 -4.43 8.03
C HIS A 76 9.82 -4.61 9.54
N SER A 77 8.85 -3.93 10.13
CA SER A 77 8.53 -4.06 11.56
C SER A 77 8.05 -5.47 11.95
N ARG A 78 7.25 -6.12 11.09
CA ARG A 78 6.81 -7.52 11.31
C ARG A 78 7.98 -8.51 11.21
N SER A 79 8.90 -8.31 10.27
CA SER A 79 10.11 -9.12 10.14
C SER A 79 10.99 -9.04 11.38
N GLU A 80 11.24 -7.83 11.90
CA GLU A 80 12.03 -7.60 13.12
C GLU A 80 11.36 -8.21 14.36
N LYS A 81 10.04 -8.02 14.52
CA LYS A 81 9.28 -8.57 15.65
C LYS A 81 9.16 -10.09 15.59
N GLY A 82 9.07 -10.67 14.39
CA GLY A 82 9.08 -12.12 14.17
C GLY A 82 10.45 -12.75 14.49
N LYS A 83 11.56 -12.08 14.15
CA LYS A 83 12.90 -12.52 14.53
C LYS A 83 13.15 -12.41 16.04
N ALA A 84 12.73 -11.31 16.68
CA ALA A 84 12.86 -11.14 18.12
C ALA A 84 12.02 -12.16 18.93
N ALA A 85 10.81 -12.50 18.47
CA ALA A 85 9.99 -13.56 19.07
C ALA A 85 10.60 -14.96 18.86
N SER A 86 11.22 -15.21 17.71
CA SER A 86 11.93 -16.47 17.42
C SER A 86 13.21 -16.64 18.24
N GLU A 87 13.95 -15.56 18.53
CA GLU A 87 15.12 -15.62 19.42
C GLU A 87 14.72 -15.75 20.89
N SER A 88 13.67 -15.06 21.33
CA SER A 88 13.17 -15.16 22.71
C SER A 88 12.55 -16.52 23.04
N ALA A 89 12.00 -17.24 22.05
CA ALA A 89 11.50 -18.60 22.21
C ALA A 89 12.64 -19.65 22.26
N LYS A 90 13.82 -19.35 21.70
CA LYS A 90 14.95 -20.30 21.67
C LYS A 90 15.72 -20.38 22.99
N THR A 91 15.49 -19.44 23.91
CA THR A 91 16.22 -19.36 25.19
C THR A 91 15.44 -19.89 26.40
N VAL A 92 14.18 -20.33 26.25
CA VAL A 92 13.32 -20.72 27.39
C VAL A 92 13.05 -22.23 27.50
N GLU A 93 13.39 -23.06 26.51
CA GLU A 93 13.19 -24.53 26.59
C GLU A 93 14.49 -25.33 26.81
N ARG A 94 15.16 -25.07 27.93
CA ARG A 94 16.00 -26.08 28.58
C ARG A 94 15.65 -26.16 30.06
N LYS A 95 14.48 -26.72 30.34
CA LYS A 95 14.21 -27.26 31.69
C LYS A 95 15.21 -28.40 31.93
N PRO A 96 15.96 -28.42 33.03
CA PRO A 96 16.81 -29.55 33.36
C PRO A 96 15.90 -30.76 33.62
N VAL A 97 15.96 -31.74 32.74
CA VAL A 97 15.29 -33.03 32.91
C VAL A 97 15.81 -33.63 34.22
N SER A 98 14.92 -33.84 35.20
CA SER A 98 15.34 -34.33 36.51
C SER A 98 15.93 -35.74 36.38
N GLU A 99 16.94 -36.07 37.19
CA GLU A 99 17.63 -37.38 37.15
C GLU A 99 16.67 -38.58 37.27
N LYS A 100 15.49 -38.40 37.88
CA LYS A 100 14.45 -39.43 37.95
C LYS A 100 13.89 -39.84 36.58
N GLU A 101 13.78 -38.93 35.61
CA GLU A 101 13.29 -39.27 34.26
C GLU A 101 14.34 -40.02 33.44
N LYS A 102 15.63 -39.70 33.61
CA LYS A 102 16.72 -40.45 32.96
C LYS A 102 16.81 -41.89 33.46
N ALA A 103 16.61 -42.11 34.77
CA ALA A 103 16.64 -43.46 35.35
C ALA A 103 15.49 -44.36 34.85
N VAL A 104 14.31 -43.78 34.61
CA VAL A 104 13.15 -44.53 34.08
C VAL A 104 13.34 -44.90 32.61
N GLN A 105 13.95 -44.01 31.81
CA GLN A 105 14.29 -44.33 30.41
C GLN A 105 15.38 -45.41 30.28
N ALA A 106 16.40 -45.40 31.15
CA ALA A 106 17.46 -46.40 31.13
C ALA A 106 16.92 -47.82 31.42
N ARG A 107 16.04 -47.96 32.42
CA ARG A 107 15.41 -49.27 32.74
C ARG A 107 14.49 -49.80 31.63
N LYS A 108 13.92 -48.91 30.83
CA LYS A 108 13.02 -49.31 29.73
C LYS A 108 13.78 -49.93 28.56
N GLN A 109 15.00 -49.45 28.28
CA GLN A 109 15.85 -49.97 27.21
C GLN A 109 16.52 -51.31 27.55
N GLU A 110 16.82 -51.58 28.82
CA GLU A 110 17.40 -52.86 29.23
C GLU A 110 16.39 -54.02 29.12
N GLY A 111 15.12 -53.78 29.49
CA GLY A 111 14.07 -54.80 29.39
C GLY A 111 13.67 -55.18 27.96
N GLU A 112 13.96 -54.32 26.96
CA GLU A 112 13.73 -54.64 25.54
C GLU A 112 14.87 -55.47 24.94
N ARG A 113 16.12 -55.27 25.38
CA ARG A 113 17.26 -56.06 24.94
C ARG A 113 17.22 -57.50 25.46
N GLU A 114 16.74 -57.72 26.69
CA GLU A 114 16.60 -59.08 27.24
C GLU A 114 15.52 -59.90 26.52
N LYS A 115 14.46 -59.27 26.02
CA LYS A 115 13.41 -59.96 25.24
C LYS A 115 13.85 -60.34 23.82
N GLU A 116 14.80 -59.61 23.25
CA GLU A 116 15.36 -59.90 21.92
C GLU A 116 16.35 -61.08 21.95
N VAL A 117 17.09 -61.25 23.05
CA VAL A 117 18.06 -62.35 23.21
C VAL A 117 17.38 -63.69 23.54
N LEU A 118 16.22 -63.69 24.20
CA LEU A 118 15.43 -64.89 24.51
C LEU A 118 14.51 -65.37 23.37
N SER A 119 14.41 -64.61 22.26
CA SER A 119 13.62 -64.96 21.06
C SER A 119 14.47 -65.41 19.86
N ARG A 120 15.77 -65.71 20.06
CA ARG A 120 16.65 -66.34 19.06
C ARG A 120 16.97 -67.77 19.48
#